data_AF-L5M260-F1
#
_entry.id   AF-L5M260-F1
#
_cell.length_a   1.000
_cell.length_b   1.000
_cell.length_c   1.000
_cell.angle_alpha   90.00
_cell.angle_beta   90.00
_cell.angle_gamma   90.00
#
_symmetry.space_group_name_H-M   'P 1'
#
loop_
_entity.id
_entity.type
_entity.pdbx_description
1 polymer ?
#
loop_
_entity_poly.entity_id
_entity_poly.type
_entity_poly.pdbx_seq_one_letter_code
_entity_poly.pdbx_strand_id
1 'polypeptide(L)'
;MDDEEIERRRGMTRHRARERQKEEVEVMGVEDEGRPGEEPESESEYEEYTDSEDEMQPRRKPVFIRKKDRVTVQKREAEALRQKELEQEAKRGAEERRKDTPKIVEEETERELEENKRSLAALDALNTDDENGEEEYEAWKVRELKRIKRDREDLEALGKEKAEILRMRSLTEEERRAGLHANGKVITNQAVKGKYRFLQRYSHRGAFSMDEGEEVHKRDFSAPALEDHFNKTILPKVMQVRNFGPSGRTKYTHLVDQDTTSDSARG
;
A
#
# COMPACT_ATOMS: atom_id res chain seq x y z
N MET A 1 -28.40 -7.25 -35.78
CA MET A 1 -27.61 -8.20 -34.95
C MET A 1 -28.26 -8.17 -33.60
N ASP A 2 -29.30 -8.97 -33.44
CA ASP A 2 -30.39 -8.57 -32.56
C ASP A 2 -30.22 -9.27 -31.21
N ASP A 3 -30.27 -8.51 -30.12
CA ASP A 3 -29.84 -8.98 -28.80
C ASP A 3 -30.65 -10.20 -28.32
N GLU A 4 -31.89 -10.35 -28.78
CA GLU A 4 -32.74 -11.53 -28.57
C GLU A 4 -32.10 -12.84 -29.09
N GLU A 5 -31.38 -12.80 -30.21
CA GLU A 5 -30.70 -13.98 -30.76
C GLU A 5 -29.43 -14.32 -29.96
N ILE A 6 -28.72 -13.28 -29.48
CA ILE A 6 -27.58 -13.42 -28.56
C ILE A 6 -28.05 -14.01 -27.23
N GLU A 7 -29.20 -13.56 -26.71
CA GLU A 7 -29.79 -14.06 -25.48
C GLU A 7 -30.33 -15.49 -25.61
N ARG A 8 -31.03 -15.83 -26.71
CA ARG A 8 -31.37 -17.23 -27.06
C ARG A 8 -30.13 -18.11 -27.05
N ARG A 9 -29.04 -17.68 -27.70
CA ARG A 9 -27.78 -18.44 -27.75
C ARG A 9 -27.19 -18.65 -26.36
N ARG A 10 -27.15 -17.61 -25.51
CA ARG A 10 -26.73 -17.69 -24.10
C ARG A 10 -27.66 -18.56 -23.24
N GLY A 11 -28.95 -18.60 -23.53
CA GLY A 11 -29.92 -19.51 -22.92
C GLY A 11 -29.61 -20.98 -23.23
N MET A 12 -29.46 -21.31 -24.51
CA MET A 12 -29.13 -22.68 -24.96
C MET A 12 -27.80 -23.18 -24.40
N THR A 13 -26.76 -22.32 -24.30
CA THR A 13 -25.49 -22.70 -23.67
C THR A 13 -25.65 -22.98 -22.17
N ARG A 14 -26.44 -22.18 -21.43
CA ARG A 14 -26.72 -22.41 -20.01
C ARG A 14 -27.54 -23.69 -19.78
N HIS A 15 -28.50 -24.01 -20.65
CA HIS A 15 -29.28 -25.25 -20.58
C HIS A 15 -28.35 -26.48 -20.72
N ARG A 16 -27.53 -26.51 -21.77
CA ARG A 16 -26.63 -27.62 -22.08
C ARG A 16 -25.54 -27.82 -21.01
N ALA A 17 -25.11 -26.76 -20.33
CA ALA A 17 -24.21 -26.86 -19.17
C ALA A 17 -24.91 -27.51 -17.96
N ARG A 18 -26.16 -27.13 -17.68
CA ARG A 18 -26.96 -27.68 -16.57
C ARG A 18 -27.36 -29.14 -16.80
N GLU A 19 -27.55 -29.56 -18.05
CA GLU A 19 -27.80 -30.96 -18.38
C GLU A 19 -26.55 -31.83 -18.16
N ARG A 20 -25.37 -31.37 -18.57
CA ARG A 20 -24.10 -32.07 -18.27
C ARG A 20 -23.86 -32.26 -16.78
N GLN A 21 -24.12 -31.25 -15.95
CA GLN A 21 -23.97 -31.40 -14.50
C GLN A 21 -25.02 -32.32 -13.88
N LYS A 22 -26.19 -32.53 -14.51
CA LYS A 22 -27.11 -33.61 -14.11
C LYS A 22 -26.55 -34.97 -14.51
N GLU A 23 -26.08 -35.10 -15.75
CA GLU A 23 -25.49 -36.32 -16.30
C GLU A 23 -24.26 -36.79 -15.48
N GLU A 24 -23.38 -35.87 -15.08
CA GLU A 24 -22.23 -36.16 -14.19
C GLU A 24 -22.65 -36.61 -12.78
N VAL A 25 -23.71 -36.02 -12.21
CA VAL A 25 -24.25 -36.40 -10.88
C VAL A 25 -25.01 -37.72 -10.95
N GLU A 26 -25.74 -37.97 -12.04
CA GLU A 26 -26.49 -39.21 -12.28
C GLU A 26 -25.52 -40.39 -12.53
N VAL A 27 -24.39 -40.16 -13.21
CA VAL A 27 -23.31 -41.16 -13.36
C VAL A 27 -22.62 -41.46 -12.02
N MET A 28 -22.27 -40.44 -11.22
CA MET A 28 -21.69 -40.66 -9.88
C MET A 28 -22.66 -41.35 -8.90
N GLY A 29 -23.98 -41.28 -9.14
CA GLY A 29 -24.98 -41.98 -8.34
C GLY A 29 -25.13 -43.48 -8.63
N VAL A 30 -24.43 -44.03 -9.62
CA VAL A 30 -24.60 -45.42 -10.08
C VAL A 30 -23.45 -46.36 -9.65
N GLU A 31 -22.34 -45.82 -9.13
CA GLU A 31 -21.20 -46.65 -8.68
C GLU A 31 -21.36 -47.26 -7.26
N ASP A 32 -22.41 -46.90 -6.51
CA ASP A 32 -22.57 -47.23 -5.07
C ASP A 32 -23.57 -48.37 -4.73
N GLU A 33 -24.30 -48.95 -5.71
CA GLU A 33 -25.26 -50.05 -5.46
C GLU A 33 -24.97 -51.37 -6.21
N GLY A 34 -23.94 -52.10 -5.73
CA GLY A 34 -24.15 -53.48 -5.27
C GLY A 34 -23.77 -54.70 -6.14
N ARG A 35 -22.82 -55.51 -5.64
CA ARG A 35 -23.03 -56.96 -5.46
C ARG A 35 -22.16 -57.53 -4.30
N PRO A 36 -22.64 -58.47 -3.45
CA PRO A 36 -22.07 -58.69 -2.11
C PRO A 36 -21.29 -60.01 -1.91
N GLY A 37 -20.73 -60.20 -0.69
CA GLY A 37 -20.17 -61.47 -0.20
C GLY A 37 -19.99 -61.55 1.32
N GLU A 38 -20.97 -62.17 1.99
CA GLU A 38 -21.00 -62.92 3.28
C GLU A 38 -20.36 -62.40 4.61
N GLU A 39 -21.02 -62.85 5.69
CA GLU A 39 -20.99 -62.49 7.13
C GLU A 39 -20.11 -63.45 8.00
N PRO A 40 -20.07 -63.39 9.36
CA PRO A 40 -20.11 -62.25 10.33
C PRO A 40 -19.13 -62.43 11.55
N GLU A 41 -19.26 -61.55 12.57
CA GLU A 41 -18.81 -61.67 13.99
C GLU A 41 -17.29 -61.86 14.28
N SER A 42 -16.69 -61.27 15.32
CA SER A 42 -17.10 -61.30 16.74
C SER A 42 -16.38 -60.22 17.57
N GLU A 43 -17.03 -59.72 18.63
CA GLU A 43 -16.49 -58.73 19.57
C GLU A 43 -16.08 -59.41 20.90
N SER A 44 -14.85 -59.20 21.38
CA SER A 44 -14.43 -59.66 22.72
C SER A 44 -13.24 -58.87 23.28
N GLU A 45 -13.37 -58.43 24.53
CA GLU A 45 -12.27 -57.99 25.39
C GLU A 45 -11.63 -59.20 26.10
N TYR A 46 -10.31 -59.25 26.29
CA TYR A 46 -9.70 -59.58 27.60
C TYR A 46 -8.19 -59.27 27.71
N GLU A 47 -7.69 -59.28 28.97
CA GLU A 47 -6.33 -59.15 29.55
C GLU A 47 -5.08 -59.18 28.62
N GLU A 48 -4.06 -58.33 28.79
CA GLU A 48 -3.15 -58.07 29.93
C GLU A 48 -1.95 -59.06 30.01
N TYR A 49 -0.86 -58.62 30.67
CA TYR A 49 0.39 -59.31 31.02
C TYR A 49 1.52 -59.38 29.97
N THR A 50 2.48 -58.48 30.17
CA THR A 50 3.89 -58.70 29.82
C THR A 50 4.60 -59.30 31.03
N ASP A 51 5.18 -60.51 30.93
CA ASP A 51 6.36 -60.86 31.73
C ASP A 51 7.27 -61.92 31.06
N SER A 52 8.49 -61.99 31.58
CA SER A 52 9.66 -62.81 31.23
C SER A 52 9.48 -64.33 31.25
N GLU A 53 10.09 -65.02 30.27
CA GLU A 53 10.99 -66.17 30.52
C GLU A 53 12.18 -66.15 29.52
N ASP A 54 13.30 -66.80 29.88
CA ASP A 54 14.62 -66.64 29.25
C ASP A 54 14.86 -67.61 28.08
N GLU A 55 14.31 -67.32 26.90
CA GLU A 55 14.56 -68.10 25.68
C GLU A 55 16.01 -67.94 25.16
N MET A 56 16.86 -68.85 25.66
CA MET A 56 18.29 -69.03 25.37
C MET A 56 18.75 -68.57 23.98
N GLN A 57 19.29 -67.35 23.90
CA GLN A 57 19.91 -66.85 22.66
C GLN A 57 21.01 -67.82 22.17
N PRO A 58 20.97 -68.26 20.89
CA PRO A 58 21.89 -69.28 20.38
C PRO A 58 23.34 -68.77 20.42
N ARG A 59 24.12 -69.28 21.37
CA ARG A 59 25.48 -68.80 21.67
C ARG A 59 26.39 -68.95 20.45
N ARG A 60 26.61 -67.82 19.77
CA ARG A 60 27.43 -67.76 18.55
C ARG A 60 28.87 -68.18 18.87
N LYS A 61 29.37 -69.15 18.12
CA LYS A 61 30.73 -69.70 18.27
C LYS A 61 31.75 -68.53 18.17
N PRO A 62 32.71 -68.40 19.11
CA PRO A 62 33.65 -67.29 19.09
C PRO A 62 34.57 -67.38 17.85
N VAL A 63 34.45 -66.41 16.95
CA VAL A 63 35.31 -66.28 15.77
C VAL A 63 36.58 -65.51 16.15
N PHE A 64 37.74 -65.96 15.70
CA PHE A 64 39.01 -65.31 15.99
C PHE A 64 39.14 -63.97 15.22
N ILE A 65 38.93 -62.86 15.92
CA ILE A 65 39.09 -61.49 15.39
C ILE A 65 40.59 -61.15 15.30
N ARG A 66 41.04 -60.57 14.17
CA ARG A 66 42.46 -60.23 14.00
C ARG A 66 42.86 -59.07 14.92
N LYS A 67 44.14 -59.02 15.30
CA LYS A 67 44.65 -58.05 16.31
C LYS A 67 44.37 -56.57 16.01
N LYS A 68 44.14 -56.19 14.73
CA LYS A 68 43.81 -54.82 14.29
C LYS A 68 42.33 -54.47 14.48
N ASP A 69 41.45 -55.46 14.34
CA ASP A 69 39.99 -55.27 14.31
C ASP A 69 39.38 -55.36 15.73
N ARG A 70 40.20 -55.75 16.71
CA ARG A 70 39.90 -55.70 18.14
C ARG A 70 39.99 -54.26 18.65
N VAL A 71 38.86 -53.54 18.55
CA VAL A 71 38.66 -52.21 19.16
C VAL A 71 39.00 -52.27 20.66
N THR A 72 39.80 -51.32 21.14
CA THR A 72 40.08 -51.19 22.58
C THR A 72 38.82 -50.73 23.32
N VAL A 73 38.57 -51.28 24.51
CA VAL A 73 37.32 -51.04 25.28
C VAL A 73 37.02 -49.54 25.41
N GLN A 74 38.03 -48.74 25.76
CA GLN A 74 37.98 -47.27 25.86
C GLN A 74 37.49 -46.55 24.59
N LYS A 75 37.80 -47.06 23.38
CA LYS A 75 37.28 -46.46 22.13
C LYS A 75 35.80 -46.76 21.95
N ARG A 76 35.38 -48.00 22.24
CA ARG A 76 33.96 -48.39 22.21
C ARG A 76 33.15 -47.63 23.26
N GLU A 77 33.72 -47.36 24.42
CA GLU A 77 33.11 -46.52 25.46
C GLU A 77 32.97 -45.05 25.02
N ALA A 78 34.01 -44.47 24.41
CA ALA A 78 33.97 -43.11 23.89
C ALA A 78 32.98 -42.93 22.71
N GLU A 79 32.88 -43.92 21.82
CA GLU A 79 31.89 -43.94 20.73
C GLU A 79 30.46 -44.13 21.28
N ALA A 80 30.27 -45.00 22.27
CA ALA A 80 28.97 -45.19 22.93
C ALA A 80 28.53 -43.97 23.75
N LEU A 81 29.46 -43.21 24.35
CA LEU A 81 29.17 -41.93 25.00
C LEU A 81 28.65 -40.90 23.99
N ARG A 82 29.36 -40.71 22.87
CA ARG A 82 28.93 -39.80 21.79
C ARG A 82 27.58 -40.20 21.17
N GLN A 83 27.33 -41.49 21.01
CA GLN A 83 26.03 -41.98 20.56
C GLN A 83 24.91 -41.64 21.56
N LYS A 84 25.15 -41.77 22.86
CA LYS A 84 24.19 -41.37 23.92
C LYS A 84 24.02 -39.86 24.05
N GLU A 85 25.04 -39.07 23.75
CA GLU A 85 24.93 -37.60 23.69
C GLU A 85 24.04 -37.17 22.52
N LEU A 86 24.25 -37.72 21.33
CA LEU A 86 23.41 -37.48 20.15
C LEU A 86 21.97 -38.01 20.33
N GLU A 87 21.80 -39.17 21.00
CA GLU A 87 20.49 -39.71 21.34
C GLU A 87 19.73 -38.80 22.33
N GLN A 88 20.43 -38.24 23.34
CA GLN A 88 19.85 -37.27 24.26
C GLN A 88 19.50 -35.94 23.58
N GLU A 89 20.35 -35.46 22.67
CA GLU A 89 20.08 -34.24 21.88
C GLU A 89 18.89 -34.44 20.94
N ALA A 90 18.83 -35.56 20.22
CA ALA A 90 17.69 -35.93 19.38
C ALA A 90 16.40 -36.11 20.19
N LYS A 91 16.50 -36.64 21.41
CA LYS A 91 15.36 -36.76 22.35
C LYS A 91 14.89 -35.40 22.85
N ARG A 92 15.79 -34.49 23.26
CA ARG A 92 15.44 -33.11 23.65
C ARG A 92 14.77 -32.36 22.50
N GLY A 93 15.38 -32.40 21.31
CA GLY A 93 14.79 -31.80 20.10
C GLY A 93 13.49 -32.47 19.65
N ALA A 94 13.15 -33.67 20.12
CA ALA A 94 11.83 -34.28 19.94
C ALA A 94 10.82 -33.86 21.04
N GLU A 95 11.28 -33.66 22.27
CA GLU A 95 10.48 -33.13 23.38
C GLU A 95 10.16 -31.63 23.22
N GLU A 96 11.05 -30.86 22.60
CA GLU A 96 10.84 -29.46 22.18
C GLU A 96 9.79 -29.40 21.07
N ARG A 97 10.01 -30.09 19.94
CA ARG A 97 9.00 -30.17 18.86
C ARG A 97 7.62 -30.61 19.34
N ARG A 98 7.53 -31.54 20.30
CA ARG A 98 6.25 -31.98 20.91
C ARG A 98 5.55 -30.91 21.75
N LYS A 99 6.27 -29.90 22.24
CA LYS A 99 5.71 -28.72 22.95
C LYS A 99 5.41 -27.59 21.99
N ASP A 100 6.23 -27.43 20.95
CA ASP A 100 6.05 -26.39 19.94
C ASP A 100 4.84 -26.69 19.03
N THR A 101 4.60 -27.95 18.67
CA THR A 101 3.46 -28.33 17.82
C THR A 101 2.07 -27.94 18.37
N PRO A 102 1.68 -28.25 19.63
CA PRO A 102 0.41 -27.77 20.16
C PRO A 102 0.39 -26.24 20.28
N LYS A 103 1.50 -25.61 20.72
CA LYS A 103 1.58 -24.16 20.91
C LYS A 103 1.38 -23.37 19.60
N ILE A 104 1.86 -23.88 18.47
CA ILE A 104 1.63 -23.28 17.15
C ILE A 104 0.15 -23.39 16.75
N VAL A 105 -0.51 -24.51 17.03
CA VAL A 105 -1.95 -24.71 16.77
C VAL A 105 -2.82 -23.86 17.72
N GLU A 106 -2.41 -23.71 18.98
CA GLU A 106 -3.03 -22.78 19.94
C GLU A 106 -2.92 -21.33 19.43
N GLU A 107 -1.73 -20.88 19.01
CA GLU A 107 -1.53 -19.53 18.45
C GLU A 107 -2.31 -19.31 17.13
N GLU A 108 -2.43 -20.33 16.28
CA GLU A 108 -3.22 -20.28 15.05
C GLU A 108 -4.74 -20.21 15.34
N THR A 109 -5.24 -21.03 16.25
CA THR A 109 -6.68 -21.03 16.62
C THR A 109 -7.08 -19.81 17.44
N GLU A 110 -6.23 -19.28 18.32
CA GLU A 110 -6.46 -17.99 18.99
C GLU A 110 -6.53 -16.84 17.97
N ARG A 111 -5.66 -16.86 16.97
CA ARG A 111 -5.67 -15.88 15.87
C ARG A 111 -6.93 -16.00 15.01
N GLU A 112 -7.33 -17.20 14.58
CA GLU A 112 -8.58 -17.40 13.84
C GLU A 112 -9.79 -16.92 14.66
N LEU A 113 -9.83 -17.22 15.96
CA LEU A 113 -10.87 -16.75 16.86
C LEU A 113 -10.83 -15.22 17.06
N GLU A 114 -9.66 -14.58 17.02
CA GLU A 114 -9.57 -13.11 17.00
C GLU A 114 -10.03 -12.51 15.67
N GLU A 115 -9.62 -13.06 14.53
CA GLU A 115 -10.07 -12.58 13.22
C GLU A 115 -11.59 -12.79 13.03
N ASN A 116 -12.15 -13.88 13.58
CA ASN A 116 -13.58 -14.15 13.64
C ASN A 116 -14.31 -13.22 14.64
N LYS A 117 -13.78 -12.97 15.84
CA LYS A 117 -14.34 -11.95 16.77
C LYS A 117 -14.31 -10.55 16.15
N ARG A 118 -13.27 -10.20 15.39
CA ARG A 118 -13.16 -8.91 14.70
C ARG A 118 -14.16 -8.80 13.53
N SER A 119 -14.39 -9.87 12.77
CA SER A 119 -15.40 -9.87 11.70
C SER A 119 -16.83 -9.88 12.26
N LEU A 120 -17.10 -10.65 13.32
CA LEU A 120 -18.39 -10.61 14.04
C LEU A 120 -18.63 -9.23 14.66
N ALA A 121 -17.64 -8.60 15.31
CA ALA A 121 -17.78 -7.23 15.83
C ALA A 121 -17.96 -6.19 14.72
N ALA A 122 -17.39 -6.42 13.52
CA ALA A 122 -17.64 -5.57 12.36
C ALA A 122 -19.04 -5.78 11.75
N LEU A 123 -19.63 -6.98 11.89
CA LEU A 123 -21.01 -7.27 11.48
C LEU A 123 -22.04 -6.75 12.50
N ASP A 124 -21.74 -6.85 13.79
CA ASP A 124 -22.54 -6.30 14.90
C ASP A 124 -22.54 -4.76 14.90
N ALA A 125 -21.41 -4.15 14.49
CA ALA A 125 -21.31 -2.70 14.26
C ALA A 125 -21.96 -2.20 12.97
N LEU A 126 -22.37 -3.10 12.05
CA LEU A 126 -23.22 -2.75 10.91
C LEU A 126 -24.67 -2.79 11.36
N ASN A 127 -25.19 -1.65 11.85
CA ASN A 127 -26.58 -1.54 12.24
C ASN A 127 -27.51 -1.83 11.05
N THR A 128 -28.19 -2.98 11.09
CA THR A 128 -29.12 -3.45 10.05
C THR A 128 -30.58 -3.10 10.33
N ASP A 129 -30.86 -2.23 11.30
CA ASP A 129 -32.23 -1.83 11.61
C ASP A 129 -32.76 -0.75 10.63
N ASP A 130 -33.95 -0.99 10.07
CA ASP A 130 -34.54 -0.15 9.01
C ASP A 130 -35.01 1.24 9.51
N GLU A 131 -34.94 1.50 10.83
CA GLU A 131 -35.26 2.80 11.43
C GLU A 131 -34.43 3.97 10.83
N ASN A 132 -33.24 3.70 10.28
CA ASN A 132 -32.36 4.72 9.69
C ASN A 132 -32.85 5.28 8.33
N GLY A 133 -33.93 4.73 7.77
CA GLY A 133 -34.46 5.14 6.46
C GLY A 133 -34.85 6.62 6.36
N GLU A 134 -35.28 7.25 7.47
CA GLU A 134 -35.55 8.69 7.50
C GLU A 134 -34.26 9.53 7.41
N GLU A 135 -33.20 9.15 8.13
CA GLU A 135 -31.90 9.83 8.05
C GLU A 135 -31.26 9.69 6.67
N GLU A 136 -31.37 8.53 6.02
CA GLU A 136 -30.87 8.34 4.66
C GLU A 136 -31.64 9.15 3.62
N TYR A 137 -32.97 9.25 3.78
CA TYR A 137 -33.83 10.09 2.95
C TYR A 137 -33.54 11.58 3.16
N GLU A 138 -33.35 12.04 4.40
CA GLU A 138 -32.89 13.39 4.74
C GLU A 138 -31.50 13.66 4.15
N ALA A 139 -30.55 12.72 4.27
CA ALA A 139 -29.22 12.83 3.68
C ALA A 139 -29.25 12.84 2.15
N TRP A 140 -30.18 12.11 1.51
CA TRP A 140 -30.44 12.18 0.06
C TRP A 140 -31.01 13.55 -0.35
N LYS A 141 -32.05 14.01 0.35
CA LYS A 141 -32.68 15.32 0.18
C LYS A 141 -31.67 16.45 0.38
N VAL A 142 -30.76 16.36 1.36
CA VAL A 142 -29.64 17.30 1.57
C VAL A 142 -28.60 17.22 0.44
N ARG A 143 -28.30 16.04 -0.11
CA ARG A 143 -27.42 15.90 -1.29
C ARG A 143 -28.03 16.56 -2.54
N GLU A 144 -29.31 16.35 -2.80
CA GLU A 144 -29.99 16.93 -3.96
C GLU A 144 -30.24 18.42 -3.79
N LEU A 145 -30.63 18.88 -2.59
CA LEU A 145 -30.65 20.32 -2.27
C LEU A 145 -29.27 20.95 -2.41
N LYS A 146 -28.17 20.27 -2.07
CA LYS A 146 -26.80 20.76 -2.32
C LYS A 146 -26.45 20.82 -3.82
N ARG A 147 -27.03 19.96 -4.67
CA ARG A 147 -26.92 20.08 -6.14
C ARG A 147 -27.66 21.31 -6.64
N ILE A 148 -28.97 21.37 -6.42
CA ILE A 148 -29.84 22.49 -6.82
C ILE A 148 -29.30 23.83 -6.29
N LYS A 149 -28.79 23.83 -5.04
CA LYS A 149 -28.16 25.00 -4.43
C LYS A 149 -26.88 25.42 -5.16
N ARG A 150 -25.97 24.49 -5.52
CA ARG A 150 -24.77 24.82 -6.30
C ARG A 150 -25.14 25.43 -7.64
N ASP A 151 -25.99 24.76 -8.40
CA ASP A 151 -26.37 25.18 -9.75
C ASP A 151 -27.02 26.58 -9.72
N ARG A 152 -27.75 26.89 -8.64
CA ARG A 152 -28.27 28.23 -8.34
C ARG A 152 -27.21 29.22 -7.87
N GLU A 153 -26.29 28.82 -6.98
CA GLU A 153 -25.20 29.67 -6.48
C GLU A 153 -24.25 30.07 -7.61
N ASP A 154 -23.97 29.18 -8.57
CA ASP A 154 -23.17 29.45 -9.77
C ASP A 154 -23.86 30.48 -10.68
N LEU A 155 -25.17 30.32 -10.92
CA LEU A 155 -25.97 31.30 -11.67
C LEU A 155 -26.05 32.66 -10.95
N GLU A 156 -26.23 32.66 -9.64
CA GLU A 156 -26.21 33.88 -8.84
C GLU A 156 -24.82 34.51 -8.76
N ALA A 157 -23.73 33.72 -8.75
CA ALA A 157 -22.35 34.21 -8.78
C ALA A 157 -22.07 34.92 -10.10
N LEU A 158 -22.38 34.29 -11.23
CA LEU A 158 -22.30 34.91 -12.56
C LEU A 158 -23.20 36.17 -12.67
N GLY A 159 -24.30 36.23 -11.91
CA GLY A 159 -25.14 37.43 -11.77
C GLY A 159 -24.46 38.53 -10.95
N LYS A 160 -23.87 38.17 -9.81
CA LYS A 160 -23.14 39.07 -8.89
C LYS A 160 -21.88 39.64 -9.55
N GLU A 161 -21.10 38.83 -10.26
CA GLU A 161 -19.96 39.26 -11.06
C GLU A 161 -20.36 40.27 -12.14
N LYS A 162 -21.44 39.99 -12.91
CA LYS A 162 -21.94 40.94 -13.92
C LYS A 162 -22.40 42.25 -13.29
N ALA A 163 -23.08 42.20 -12.15
CA ALA A 163 -23.49 43.38 -11.40
C ALA A 163 -22.28 44.16 -10.85
N GLU A 164 -21.23 43.49 -10.40
CA GLU A 164 -19.99 44.11 -9.93
C GLU A 164 -19.19 44.74 -11.08
N ILE A 165 -19.06 44.05 -12.23
CA ILE A 165 -18.45 44.61 -13.44
C ILE A 165 -19.21 45.86 -13.90
N LEU A 166 -20.54 45.84 -13.88
CA LEU A 166 -21.36 47.02 -14.19
C LEU A 166 -21.16 48.14 -13.16
N ARG A 167 -21.11 47.83 -11.86
CA ARG A 167 -20.80 48.79 -10.79
C ARG A 167 -19.42 49.42 -10.94
N MET A 168 -18.39 48.63 -11.23
CA MET A 168 -17.02 49.09 -11.45
C MET A 168 -16.86 49.90 -12.74
N ARG A 169 -17.76 49.69 -13.71
CA ARG A 169 -17.89 50.50 -14.93
C ARG A 169 -18.68 51.80 -14.71
N SER A 170 -19.62 51.85 -13.77
CA SER A 170 -20.35 53.08 -13.40
C SER A 170 -19.59 53.96 -12.39
N LEU A 171 -18.70 53.38 -11.58
CA LEU A 171 -17.86 54.11 -10.63
C LEU A 171 -16.80 54.96 -11.33
N THR A 172 -16.62 56.19 -10.83
CA THR A 172 -15.59 57.13 -11.31
C THR A 172 -14.18 56.63 -10.99
N GLU A 173 -13.17 57.22 -11.63
CA GLU A 173 -11.77 56.80 -11.43
C GLU A 173 -11.25 57.10 -10.01
N GLU A 174 -11.78 58.14 -9.37
CA GLU A 174 -11.41 58.52 -8.00
C GLU A 174 -11.99 57.55 -6.98
N GLU A 175 -13.28 57.20 -7.11
CA GLU A 175 -13.92 56.16 -6.30
C GLU A 175 -13.29 54.79 -6.55
N ARG A 176 -12.90 54.47 -7.79
CA ARG A 176 -12.19 53.23 -8.14
C ARG A 176 -10.82 53.15 -7.48
N ARG A 177 -10.09 54.28 -7.39
CA ARG A 177 -8.78 54.37 -6.72
C ARG A 177 -8.92 54.27 -5.20
N ALA A 178 -9.91 54.95 -4.62
CA ALA A 178 -10.23 54.84 -3.20
C ALA A 178 -10.68 53.41 -2.82
N GLY A 179 -11.52 52.80 -3.67
CA GLY A 179 -11.98 51.41 -3.53
C GLY A 179 -10.83 50.40 -3.57
N LEU A 180 -9.87 50.55 -4.49
CA LEU A 180 -8.65 49.73 -4.53
C LEU A 180 -7.69 49.95 -3.35
N HIS A 181 -7.74 51.12 -2.71
CA HIS A 181 -6.94 51.42 -1.52
C HIS A 181 -7.59 50.88 -0.24
N ALA A 182 -8.92 50.88 -0.14
CA ALA A 182 -9.66 50.27 0.96
C ALA A 182 -9.69 48.74 0.84
N ASN A 183 -10.07 48.24 -0.34
CA ASN A 183 -10.13 46.82 -0.66
C ASN A 183 -8.89 46.45 -1.50
N GLY A 184 -7.73 46.42 -0.86
CA GLY A 184 -6.48 46.02 -1.49
C GLY A 184 -6.55 44.62 -2.10
N LYS A 185 -5.91 44.41 -3.26
CA LYS A 185 -5.95 43.12 -3.97
C LYS A 185 -5.34 42.00 -3.11
N VAL A 186 -6.20 41.12 -2.60
CA VAL A 186 -5.78 39.91 -1.87
C VAL A 186 -5.10 38.95 -2.85
N ILE A 187 -3.82 38.67 -2.63
CA ILE A 187 -3.05 37.68 -3.39
C ILE A 187 -2.81 36.49 -2.47
N THR A 188 -3.62 35.44 -2.64
CA THR A 188 -3.62 34.22 -1.81
C THR A 188 -2.26 33.51 -1.78
N ASN A 189 -1.58 33.46 -2.93
CA ASN A 189 -0.31 32.78 -3.13
C ASN A 189 0.89 33.75 -3.30
N GLN A 190 0.90 34.83 -2.51
CA GLN A 190 2.00 35.80 -2.47
C GLN A 190 3.25 35.20 -1.79
N ALA A 191 4.11 34.57 -2.59
CA ALA A 191 5.40 34.05 -2.11
C ALA A 191 6.34 35.18 -1.65
N VAL A 192 7.00 34.98 -0.50
CA VAL A 192 8.07 35.86 -0.02
C VAL A 192 9.29 35.71 -0.92
N LYS A 193 9.66 36.77 -1.65
CA LYS A 193 10.83 36.80 -2.53
C LYS A 193 12.01 37.45 -1.81
N GLY A 194 13.05 36.69 -1.55
CA GLY A 194 14.34 37.17 -1.07
C GLY A 194 15.14 37.94 -2.14
N LYS A 195 16.35 38.37 -1.75
CA LYS A 195 17.29 39.10 -2.63
C LYS A 195 18.20 38.11 -3.36
N TYR A 196 18.06 38.03 -4.68
CA TYR A 196 18.93 37.20 -5.52
C TYR A 196 20.40 37.63 -5.44
N ARG A 197 21.30 36.64 -5.48
CA ARG A 197 22.76 36.83 -5.54
C ARG A 197 23.20 37.12 -6.98
N PHE A 198 24.41 37.67 -7.11
CA PHE A 198 25.01 37.97 -8.41
C PHE A 198 25.13 36.70 -9.27
N LEU A 199 24.61 36.75 -10.51
CA LEU A 199 24.55 35.62 -11.47
C LEU A 199 23.82 34.36 -10.95
N GLN A 200 22.91 34.51 -9.98
CA GLN A 200 22.02 33.42 -9.54
C GLN A 200 21.01 33.02 -10.62
N ARG A 201 20.67 31.74 -10.71
CA ARG A 201 19.57 31.25 -11.58
C ARG A 201 18.21 31.62 -10.97
N TYR A 202 17.42 32.39 -11.72
CA TYR A 202 15.99 32.47 -11.49
C TYR A 202 15.32 31.12 -11.78
N SER A 203 14.56 30.63 -10.80
CA SER A 203 13.71 29.44 -10.93
C SER A 203 12.26 29.91 -11.05
N HIS A 204 11.68 29.84 -12.25
CA HIS A 204 10.25 30.13 -12.42
C HIS A 204 9.41 29.06 -11.72
N ARG A 205 8.27 29.46 -11.14
CA ARG A 205 7.55 28.63 -10.16
C ARG A 205 6.45 27.75 -10.73
N GLY A 206 6.32 27.71 -12.05
CA GLY A 206 5.10 27.24 -12.72
C GLY A 206 4.00 28.30 -12.65
N ALA A 207 3.00 28.18 -13.51
CA ALA A 207 1.80 29.04 -13.52
C ALA A 207 0.49 28.24 -13.63
N PHE A 208 0.59 26.91 -13.73
CA PHE A 208 -0.53 26.01 -14.08
C PHE A 208 -1.25 25.40 -12.85
N SER A 209 -0.79 25.69 -11.63
CA SER A 209 -1.36 25.18 -10.36
C SER A 209 -1.39 26.26 -9.26
N MET A 210 -1.49 27.53 -9.62
CA MET A 210 -1.45 28.67 -8.67
C MET A 210 -2.80 29.06 -8.06
N ASP A 211 -3.87 28.34 -8.37
CA ASP A 211 -5.23 28.60 -7.85
C ASP A 211 -5.43 27.89 -6.50
N GLU A 212 -5.06 26.61 -6.44
CA GLU A 212 -4.99 25.84 -5.19
C GLU A 212 -4.03 26.52 -4.20
N GLY A 213 -4.56 26.88 -3.02
CA GLY A 213 -3.88 27.71 -2.02
C GLY A 213 -2.74 27.01 -1.26
N GLU A 214 -2.09 26.01 -1.85
CA GLU A 214 -1.10 25.15 -1.20
C GLU A 214 0.03 25.94 -0.54
N GLU A 215 0.47 25.48 0.64
CA GLU A 215 1.66 26.03 1.29
C GLU A 215 2.94 25.88 0.42
N VAL A 216 2.98 24.86 -0.45
CA VAL A 216 4.04 24.62 -1.43
C VAL A 216 4.30 25.86 -2.30
N HIS A 217 3.26 26.60 -2.67
CA HIS A 217 3.37 27.80 -3.50
C HIS A 217 3.89 29.03 -2.75
N LYS A 218 3.78 29.06 -1.41
CA LYS A 218 4.07 30.24 -0.57
C LYS A 218 5.51 30.34 -0.06
N ARG A 219 6.25 29.21 0.01
CA ARG A 219 7.65 29.16 0.45
C ARG A 219 8.58 29.93 -0.53
N ASP A 220 9.80 30.25 -0.12
CA ASP A 220 10.73 31.04 -0.95
C ASP A 220 11.26 30.25 -2.17
N PHE A 221 11.20 30.85 -3.36
CA PHE A 221 11.73 30.35 -4.63
C PHE A 221 13.04 31.02 -5.07
N SER A 222 13.52 32.01 -4.30
CA SER A 222 14.72 32.80 -4.56
C SER A 222 15.96 32.33 -3.78
N ALA A 223 15.85 31.24 -3.01
CA ALA A 223 17.00 30.66 -2.32
C ALA A 223 18.11 30.23 -3.33
N PRO A 224 19.40 30.46 -3.02
CA PRO A 224 20.49 29.96 -3.85
C PRO A 224 20.52 28.43 -3.81
N ALA A 225 20.75 27.79 -4.97
CA ALA A 225 20.82 26.34 -5.10
C ALA A 225 22.10 25.92 -5.81
N LEU A 226 22.74 24.87 -5.30
CA LEU A 226 23.89 24.18 -5.89
C LEU A 226 25.05 25.15 -6.26
N GLU A 227 25.20 25.51 -7.53
CA GLU A 227 26.23 26.43 -8.03
C GLU A 227 26.11 27.86 -7.47
N ASP A 228 24.91 28.26 -7.03
CA ASP A 228 24.63 29.61 -6.53
C ASP A 228 24.96 29.79 -5.04
N HIS A 229 25.46 28.75 -4.37
CA HIS A 229 26.03 28.86 -3.01
C HIS A 229 27.39 29.58 -3.01
N PHE A 230 28.14 29.58 -4.12
CA PHE A 230 29.41 30.33 -4.23
C PHE A 230 29.17 31.83 -4.51
N ASN A 231 30.04 32.71 -4.00
CA ASN A 231 29.94 34.15 -4.30
C ASN A 231 30.63 34.52 -5.62
N LYS A 232 29.85 34.53 -6.70
CA LYS A 232 30.32 34.81 -8.08
C LYS A 232 30.91 36.22 -8.27
N THR A 233 30.78 37.17 -7.33
CA THR A 233 31.43 38.50 -7.42
C THR A 233 32.95 38.45 -7.20
N ILE A 234 33.47 37.41 -6.56
CA ILE A 234 34.91 37.25 -6.25
C ILE A 234 35.68 36.74 -7.47
N LEU A 235 34.98 36.20 -8.48
CA LEU A 235 35.58 35.72 -9.72
C LEU A 235 36.18 36.89 -10.54
N PRO A 236 37.27 36.68 -11.30
CA PRO A 236 37.76 37.66 -12.28
C PRO A 236 36.66 38.03 -13.29
N LYS A 237 36.59 39.30 -13.75
CA LYS A 237 35.49 39.80 -14.62
C LYS A 237 35.26 38.97 -15.90
N VAL A 238 36.28 38.29 -16.43
CA VAL A 238 36.16 37.38 -17.60
C VAL A 238 35.30 36.13 -17.28
N MET A 239 35.34 35.67 -16.03
CA MET A 239 34.57 34.56 -15.46
C MET A 239 33.27 35.01 -14.77
N GLN A 240 33.02 36.32 -14.63
CA GLN A 240 31.73 36.88 -14.16
C GLN A 240 30.66 36.79 -15.26
N VAL A 241 30.41 35.57 -15.73
CA VAL A 241 29.39 35.23 -16.73
C VAL A 241 28.66 33.96 -16.32
N ARG A 242 27.43 33.78 -16.79
CA ARG A 242 26.60 32.63 -16.41
C ARG A 242 27.16 31.29 -16.89
N ASN A 243 27.63 31.25 -18.14
CA ASN A 243 28.22 30.07 -18.76
C ASN A 243 29.63 30.43 -19.26
N PHE A 244 30.66 29.95 -18.56
CA PHE A 244 32.07 30.15 -18.93
C PHE A 244 32.60 28.91 -19.66
N GLY A 245 33.35 29.10 -20.76
CA GLY A 245 33.94 28.01 -21.57
C GLY A 245 33.42 27.88 -23.00
N PRO A 246 32.09 27.83 -23.27
CA PRO A 246 31.58 27.54 -24.62
C PRO A 246 31.94 28.57 -25.71
N SER A 247 32.33 28.08 -26.89
CA SER A 247 32.62 28.85 -28.10
C SER A 247 31.34 29.36 -28.80
N GLY A 248 30.57 30.18 -28.09
CA GLY A 248 29.31 30.76 -28.57
C GLY A 248 28.72 31.82 -27.63
N ARG A 249 29.56 32.45 -26.79
CA ARG A 249 29.12 33.36 -25.73
C ARG A 249 28.65 34.70 -26.29
N THR A 250 27.50 35.18 -25.82
CA THR A 250 27.01 36.55 -26.08
C THR A 250 27.97 37.61 -25.53
N LYS A 251 28.00 38.78 -26.17
CA LYS A 251 28.71 39.96 -25.63
C LYS A 251 28.12 40.49 -24.31
N TYR A 252 26.81 40.29 -24.12
CA TYR A 252 26.09 40.72 -22.93
C TYR A 252 26.22 39.71 -21.78
N THR A 253 26.34 40.21 -20.55
CA THR A 253 26.77 39.47 -19.34
C THR A 253 25.62 39.20 -18.37
N HIS A 254 24.99 40.26 -17.86
CA HIS A 254 23.81 40.29 -16.99
C HIS A 254 23.00 41.56 -17.26
N LEU A 255 21.67 41.55 -17.00
CA LEU A 255 20.79 42.67 -17.34
C LEU A 255 21.27 44.01 -16.75
N VAL A 256 21.73 44.00 -15.51
CA VAL A 256 22.26 45.19 -14.78
C VAL A 256 23.53 45.78 -15.41
N ASP A 257 24.25 45.05 -16.27
CA ASP A 257 25.43 45.55 -17.03
C ASP A 257 24.98 46.34 -18.29
N GLN A 258 23.71 46.26 -18.65
CA GLN A 258 23.11 46.72 -19.91
C GLN A 258 21.85 47.58 -19.68
N ASP A 259 21.47 47.80 -18.42
CA ASP A 259 20.32 48.60 -18.02
C ASP A 259 20.74 50.06 -17.90
N THR A 260 20.41 50.84 -18.92
CA THR A 260 20.76 52.27 -18.99
C THR A 260 19.73 53.19 -18.32
N THR A 261 18.71 52.63 -17.66
CA THR A 261 17.62 53.43 -17.07
C THR A 261 18.04 54.30 -15.88
N SER A 262 19.19 54.01 -15.25
CA SER A 262 19.70 54.78 -14.10
C SER A 262 20.56 56.00 -14.47
N ASP A 263 21.24 55.98 -15.62
CA ASP A 263 22.23 57.03 -15.96
C ASP A 263 21.60 58.31 -16.52
N SER A 264 20.37 58.25 -17.05
CA SER A 264 19.62 59.43 -17.49
C SER A 264 19.03 60.27 -16.35
N ALA A 265 19.14 59.80 -15.10
CA ALA A 265 18.57 60.45 -13.91
C ALA A 265 19.61 61.13 -13.01
N ARG A 266 20.84 61.37 -13.52
CA ARG A 266 21.92 62.10 -12.82
C ARG A 266 22.46 63.24 -13.69
N GLY A 267 21.67 64.30 -13.81
CA GLY A 267 22.10 65.65 -14.21
C GLY A 267 21.96 66.61 -13.04
#